data_AF-A0A9D2EBE7-F1
#
_entry.id   AF-A0A9D2EBE7-F1
#
_cell.length_a   1.000
_cell.length_b   1.000
_cell.length_c   1.000
_cell.angle_alpha   90.00
_cell.angle_beta   90.00
_cell.angle_gamma   90.00
#
_symmetry.space_group_name_H-M   'P 1'
#
loop_
_entity.id
_entity.type
_entity.pdbx_description
1 polymer ?
#
loop_
_entity_poly.entity_id
_entity_poly.type
_entity_poly.pdbx_seq_one_letter_code
_entity_poly.pdbx_strand_id
1 'polypeptide(L)'
;VWTVQRTPEIAVLKAVGASTRYLVKDAVGQALVLLLLGTVLGAGVATGLGVLAAGVVPFVLDAATVLVPMGLLIVLGLLGAAVSLRQIVSVDPLTALGSAR
;
A
#
# COMPACT_ATOMS: atom_id res chain seq x y z
N VAL A 1 -5.79 -9.56 7.05
CA VAL A 1 -7.24 -9.86 7.08
C VAL A 1 -7.88 -9.60 5.72
N TRP A 2 -7.76 -8.41 5.11
CA TRP A 2 -8.34 -8.08 3.78
C TRP A 2 -7.92 -9.03 2.64
N THR A 3 -6.63 -9.31 2.53
CA THR A 3 -6.07 -10.20 1.50
C THR A 3 -6.39 -11.67 1.73
N VAL A 4 -6.49 -12.10 2.98
CA VAL A 4 -6.95 -13.46 3.35
C VAL A 4 -8.41 -13.63 2.96
N GLN A 5 -9.24 -12.60 3.17
CA GLN A 5 -10.65 -12.60 2.75
C GLN A 5 -10.83 -12.58 1.22
N ARG A 6 -9.87 -12.03 0.45
CA ARG A 6 -9.89 -12.02 -1.02
C ARG A 6 -9.29 -13.25 -1.69
N THR A 7 -8.84 -14.24 -0.93
CA THR A 7 -8.29 -15.50 -1.49
C THR A 7 -9.24 -16.16 -2.50
N PRO A 8 -10.57 -16.28 -2.25
CA PRO A 8 -11.49 -16.88 -3.21
C PRO A 8 -11.62 -16.06 -4.51
N GLU A 9 -11.68 -14.74 -4.42
CA GLU A 9 -11.75 -13.85 -5.60
C GLU A 9 -10.50 -13.99 -6.48
N ILE A 10 -9.32 -14.03 -5.85
CA ILE A 10 -8.03 -14.22 -6.53
C ILE A 10 -7.96 -15.60 -7.19
N ALA A 11 -8.47 -16.63 -6.51
CA ALA A 11 -8.56 -17.98 -7.07
C ALA A 11 -9.45 -18.03 -8.31
N VAL A 12 -10.61 -17.37 -8.29
CA VAL A 12 -11.49 -17.26 -9.47
C VAL A 12 -10.78 -16.54 -10.62
N LEU A 13 -10.14 -15.40 -10.36
CA LEU A 13 -9.38 -14.67 -11.39
C LEU A 13 -8.27 -15.52 -12.02
N LYS A 14 -7.51 -16.25 -11.20
CA LYS A 14 -6.49 -17.20 -11.70
C LYS A 14 -7.10 -18.36 -12.48
N ALA A 15 -8.25 -18.89 -12.05
CA ALA A 15 -8.94 -19.98 -12.73
C ALA A 15 -9.45 -19.58 -14.13
N VAL A 16 -9.82 -18.31 -14.31
CA VAL A 16 -10.22 -17.75 -15.62
C VAL A 16 -9.00 -17.33 -16.48
N GLY A 17 -7.77 -17.55 -15.98
CA GLY A 17 -6.53 -17.36 -16.74
C GLY A 17 -5.72 -16.10 -16.41
N ALA A 18 -6.08 -15.35 -15.37
CA ALA A 18 -5.27 -14.20 -14.95
C ALA A 18 -3.90 -14.66 -14.42
N SER A 19 -2.83 -14.07 -14.95
CA SER A 19 -1.47 -14.38 -14.47
C SER A 19 -1.21 -13.80 -13.08
N THR A 20 -0.49 -14.53 -12.24
CA THR A 20 -0.05 -14.05 -10.91
C THR A 20 0.74 -12.73 -11.02
N ARG A 21 1.54 -12.56 -12.07
CA ARG A 21 2.32 -11.34 -12.30
C ARG A 21 1.42 -10.13 -12.55
N TYR A 22 0.32 -10.31 -13.27
CA TYR A 22 -0.66 -9.25 -13.50
C TYR A 22 -1.31 -8.82 -12.19
N LEU A 23 -1.78 -9.79 -11.40
CA LEU A 23 -2.44 -9.54 -10.11
C LEU A 23 -1.52 -8.83 -9.11
N VAL A 24 -0.25 -9.23 -9.04
CA VAL A 24 0.74 -8.57 -8.18
C VAL A 24 1.02 -7.15 -8.67
N LYS A 25 1.18 -6.92 -9.98
CA LYS A 25 1.42 -5.57 -10.53
C LYS A 25 0.25 -4.62 -10.26
N ASP A 26 -0.98 -5.09 -10.45
CA ASP A 26 -2.19 -4.31 -10.16
C ASP A 26 -2.25 -3.92 -8.67
N ALA A 27 -2.06 -4.89 -7.79
CA ALA A 27 -2.10 -4.65 -6.35
C ALA A 27 -0.96 -3.73 -5.85
N VAL A 28 0.26 -3.87 -6.39
CA VAL A 28 1.36 -2.92 -6.11
C VAL A 28 1.02 -1.53 -6.63
N GLY A 29 0.44 -1.41 -7.82
CA GLY A 29 0.01 -0.14 -8.40
C GLY A 29 -1.03 0.56 -7.53
N GLN A 30 -2.06 -0.16 -7.09
CA GLN A 30 -3.09 0.35 -6.18
C GLN A 30 -2.48 0.78 -4.83
N ALA A 31 -1.60 -0.03 -4.25
CA ALA A 31 -0.91 0.30 -3.01
C ALA A 31 -0.07 1.56 -3.15
N LEU A 32 0.67 1.71 -4.26
CA LEU A 32 1.46 2.90 -4.55
C LEU A 32 0.59 4.15 -4.65
N VAL A 33 -0.53 4.09 -5.38
CA VAL A 33 -1.45 5.22 -5.50
C VAL A 33 -2.01 5.63 -4.14
N LEU A 34 -2.46 4.66 -3.33
CA LEU A 34 -2.98 4.93 -1.98
C LEU A 34 -1.91 5.51 -1.06
N LEU A 35 -0.69 4.98 -1.09
CA LEU A 35 0.44 5.50 -0.32
C LEU A 35 0.77 6.93 -0.74
N LEU A 36 0.88 7.21 -2.04
CA LEU A 36 1.18 8.56 -2.53
C LEU A 36 0.10 9.56 -2.11
N LEU A 37 -1.17 9.23 -2.31
CA LEU A 37 -2.28 10.11 -1.92
C LEU A 37 -2.30 10.34 -0.41
N GLY A 38 -2.23 9.28 0.39
CA GLY A 38 -2.25 9.38 1.85
C GLY A 38 -1.06 10.17 2.39
N THR A 39 0.15 9.89 1.89
CA THR A 39 1.38 10.58 2.31
C THR A 39 1.38 12.05 1.89
N VAL A 40 0.94 12.39 0.67
CA VAL A 40 0.85 13.79 0.22
C VAL A 40 -0.19 14.56 1.04
N LEU A 41 -1.37 13.98 1.26
CA LEU A 41 -2.40 14.61 2.08
C LEU A 41 -1.92 14.82 3.52
N GLY A 42 -1.35 13.78 4.14
CA GLY A 42 -0.80 13.85 5.49
C GLY A 42 0.33 14.87 5.63
N ALA A 43 1.26 14.90 4.67
CA ALA A 43 2.34 15.89 4.64
C ALA A 43 1.81 17.31 4.43
N GLY A 44 0.79 17.51 3.59
CA GLY A 44 0.12 18.80 3.42
C GLY A 44 -0.49 19.30 4.73
N VAL A 45 -1.21 18.43 5.45
CA VAL A 45 -1.78 18.77 6.77
C VAL A 45 -0.67 19.07 7.78
N ALA A 46 0.36 18.22 7.87
CA ALA A 46 1.46 18.40 8.80
C ALA A 46 2.24 19.71 8.53
N THR A 47 2.49 20.03 7.26
CA THR A 47 3.14 21.27 6.84
C THR A 47 2.28 22.48 7.21
N GLY A 48 0.97 22.42 6.94
CA GLY A 48 0.02 23.49 7.30
C GLY A 48 -0.01 23.76 8.81
N LEU A 49 -0.06 22.69 9.63
CA LEU A 49 0.04 22.81 11.08
C LEU A 49 1.42 23.31 11.53
N GLY A 50 2.49 22.87 10.87
CA GLY A 50 3.87 23.29 11.15
C GLY A 50 4.09 24.79 10.95
N VAL A 51 3.48 25.39 9.92
CA VAL A 51 3.51 26.85 9.69
C VAL A 51 2.87 27.60 10.86
N LEU A 52 1.74 27.12 11.37
CA LEU A 52 1.08 27.73 12.53
C LEU A 52 1.90 27.57 13.80
N ALA A 53 2.54 26.40 13.98
CA ALA A 53 3.35 26.10 15.17
C ALA A 53 4.66 26.90 15.23
N ALA A 54 5.29 27.20 14.08
CA ALA A 54 6.55 27.94 14.02
C ALA A 54 6.48 29.34 14.63
N GLY A 55 5.28 29.93 14.71
CA GLY A 55 5.06 31.23 15.38
C GLY A 55 4.95 31.14 16.92
N VAL A 56 4.85 29.94 17.49
CA VAL A 56 4.56 29.71 18.92
C VAL A 56 5.67 28.94 19.62
N VAL A 57 6.27 27.98 18.93
CA VAL A 57 7.32 27.10 19.45
C VAL A 57 8.50 27.04 18.48
N PRO A 58 9.74 26.80 18.96
CA PRO A 58 10.90 26.66 18.09
C PRO A 58 10.78 25.38 17.26
N PHE A 59 10.18 25.52 16.08
CA PHE A 59 9.90 24.45 15.13
C PHE A 59 10.57 24.78 13.79
N VAL A 60 11.31 23.82 13.23
CA VAL A 60 12.00 23.97 11.94
C VAL A 60 11.20 23.26 10.86
N LEU A 61 10.64 24.05 9.95
CA LEU A 61 9.95 23.56 8.77
C LEU A 61 10.79 23.86 7.54
N ASP A 62 11.29 22.81 6.89
CA ASP A 62 12.01 22.91 5.63
C ASP A 62 11.65 21.74 4.70
N ALA A 63 12.15 21.78 3.46
CA ALA A 63 11.85 20.73 2.49
C ALA A 63 12.41 19.36 2.89
N ALA A 64 13.56 19.30 3.58
CA ALA A 64 14.17 18.04 3.98
C ALA A 64 13.39 17.38 5.13
N THR A 65 12.93 18.16 6.11
CA THR A 65 12.14 17.65 7.24
C THR A 65 10.76 17.14 6.85
N VAL A 66 10.29 17.48 5.64
CA VAL A 66 9.05 16.95 5.06
C VAL A 66 9.32 15.82 4.07
N LEU A 67 10.18 16.04 3.06
CA LEU A 67 10.37 15.11 1.95
C LEU A 67 11.09 13.82 2.36
N VAL A 68 12.04 13.89 3.30
CA VAL A 68 12.78 12.69 3.74
C VAL A 68 11.85 11.70 4.46
N PRO A 69 11.05 12.10 5.48
CA PRO A 69 10.06 11.21 6.08
C PRO A 69 9.00 10.72 5.09
N MET A 70 8.53 11.57 4.16
CA MET A 70 7.58 11.15 3.12
C MET A 70 8.17 10.02 2.26
N GLY A 71 9.40 10.18 1.77
CA GLY A 71 10.08 9.17 0.97
C GLY A 71 10.27 7.85 1.75
N LEU A 72 10.69 7.95 3.02
CA LEU A 72 10.82 6.80 3.92
C LEU A 72 9.49 6.06 4.10
N LEU A 73 8.40 6.78 4.37
CA LEU A 73 7.07 6.17 4.55
C LEU A 73 6.59 5.47 3.27
N ILE A 74 6.81 6.06 2.10
CA ILE A 74 6.44 5.45 0.82
C ILE A 74 7.24 4.17 0.60
N VAL A 75 8.57 4.21 0.79
CA VAL A 75 9.44 3.03 0.61
C VAL A 75 9.06 1.91 1.59
N LEU A 76 8.94 2.22 2.88
CA LEU A 76 8.57 1.24 3.89
C LEU A 76 7.15 0.70 3.67
N GLY A 77 6.21 1.55 3.29
CA GLY A 77 4.84 1.17 2.95
C GLY A 77 4.79 0.21 1.77
N LEU A 78 5.56 0.48 0.70
CA LEU A 78 5.67 -0.42 -0.46
C LEU A 78 6.31 -1.76 -0.09
N LEU A 79 7.34 -1.76 0.76
CA LEU A 79 7.95 -3.00 1.26
C LEU A 79 6.94 -3.83 2.06
N GLY A 80 6.17 -3.20 2.96
CA GLY A 80 5.10 -3.85 3.71
C GLY A 80 3.97 -4.38 2.82
N ALA A 81 3.60 -3.63 1.78
CA ALA A 81 2.66 -4.07 0.76
C ALA A 81 3.20 -5.29 0.01
N ALA A 82 4.45 -5.27 -0.45
CA ALA A 82 5.07 -6.39 -1.15
C ALA A 82 5.11 -7.67 -0.29
N VAL A 83 5.40 -7.56 1.01
CA VAL A 83 5.33 -8.68 1.96
C VAL A 83 3.91 -9.22 2.05
N SER A 84 2.92 -8.33 2.12
CA SER A 84 1.50 -8.72 2.13
C SER A 84 1.10 -9.41 0.83
N LEU A 85 1.58 -8.97 -0.33
CA LEU A 85 1.21 -9.57 -1.62
C LEU A 85 1.76 -11.00 -1.84
N ARG A 86 2.67 -11.50 -0.98
CA ARG A 86 3.15 -12.89 -1.04
C ARG A 86 2.01 -13.91 -1.03
N GLN A 87 0.92 -13.62 -0.32
CA GLN A 87 -0.23 -14.51 -0.26
C GLN A 87 -0.97 -14.65 -1.61
N ILE A 88 -0.92 -13.64 -2.48
CA ILE A 88 -1.48 -13.71 -3.85
C ILE A 88 -0.73 -14.77 -4.67
N VAL A 89 0.59 -14.85 -4.48
CA VAL A 89 1.43 -15.82 -5.18
C VAL A 89 1.11 -17.24 -4.71
N SER A 90 0.88 -17.44 -3.40
CA SER A 90 0.62 -18.75 -2.82
C SER A 90 -0.80 -19.29 -3.04
N VAL A 91 -1.76 -18.49 -3.53
CA VAL A 91 -3.12 -18.99 -3.83
C VAL A 91 -3.08 -19.96 -5.00
N ASP A 92 -3.47 -21.21 -4.75
CA ASP A 92 -3.74 -22.23 -5.77
C ASP A 92 -5.26 -22.31 -6.02
N PRO A 93 -5.72 -22.06 -7.26
CA PRO A 93 -7.13 -22.07 -7.59
C PRO A 93 -7.81 -23.44 -7.43
N LEU A 94 -7.09 -24.55 -7.62
CA LEU A 94 -7.69 -25.89 -7.55
C LEU A 94 -8.06 -26.28 -6.12
N THR A 95 -7.18 -25.98 -5.16
CA THR A 95 -7.44 -26.20 -3.74
C THR A 95 -8.44 -25.19 -3.17
N ALA A 96 -8.35 -23.92 -3.59
CA ALA A 96 -9.27 -22.88 -3.12
C ALA A 96 -10.72 -23.11 -3.58
N LEU A 97 -10.95 -23.52 -4.84
CA LEU A 97 -12.28 -23.81 -5.37
C LEU A 97 -12.78 -25.21 -4.98
N GLY A 98 -11.88 -26.19 -4.82
CA GLY A 98 -12.21 -27.54 -4.39
C GLY A 98 -12.64 -27.66 -2.93
N SER A 99 -12.17 -26.77 -2.04
CA SER A 99 -12.59 -26.77 -0.62
C SER A 99 -13.98 -26.15 -0.36
N ALA A 100 -14.58 -25.51 -1.37
CA ALA A 100 -15.90 -24.88 -1.27
C ALA A 100 -17.06 -25.82 -1.65
N ARG A 101 -16.77 -27.11 -1.89
CA ARG A 101 -17.77 -28.16 -2.13
C ARG A 101 -18.02 -28.99 -0.89
#